data_AF-A0A6C0I6I2-F1
#
_entry.id   AF-A0A6C0I6I2-F1
#
_cell.length_a   1.000
_cell.length_b   1.000
_cell.length_c   1.000
_cell.angle_alpha   90.00
_cell.angle_beta   90.00
_cell.angle_gamma   90.00
#
_symmetry.space_group_name_H-M   'P 1'
#
loop_
_entity.id
_entity.type
_entity.pdbx_description
1 polymer ?
#
loop_
_entity_poly.entity_id
_entity_poly.type
_entity_poly.pdbx_seq_one_letter_code
_entity_poly.pdbx_strand_id
1 'polypeptide(L)' 'MDLDLDSKLKRLEQEGERKVAELINENTVSEQTLMDIINEGNNAFKSVHGRNMTYAEMREMYG' A
#
# COMPACT_ATOMS: atom_id res chain seq x y z
N MET A 1 -16.26 1.86 -12.74
CA MET A 1 -15.24 1.56 -11.73
C MET A 1 -15.92 0.68 -10.70
N ASP A 2 -15.41 -0.53 -10.45
CA ASP A 2 -16.00 -1.41 -9.44
C ASP A 2 -15.84 -0.76 -8.06
N LEU A 3 -16.95 -0.43 -7.42
CA LEU A 3 -16.99 0.19 -6.07
C LEU A 3 -16.19 -0.61 -5.03
N ASP A 4 -16.02 -1.92 -5.27
CA ASP A 4 -15.26 -2.83 -4.42
C ASP A 4 -13.73 -2.66 -4.54
N LEU A 5 -13.22 -2.28 -5.71
CA LEU A 5 -11.78 -2.07 -5.93
C LEU A 5 -11.31 -0.79 -5.25
N ASP A 6 -11.99 0.33 -5.50
CA ASP A 6 -11.65 1.64 -4.91
C ASP A 6 -11.69 1.58 -3.37
N SER A 7 -12.70 0.89 -2.82
CA SER A 7 -12.83 0.74 -1.37
C SER A 7 -11.68 -0.06 -0.76
N LYS A 8 -11.12 -1.02 -1.50
CA LYS A 8 -9.98 -1.83 -1.06
C LYS A 8 -8.66 -1.08 -1.20
N LEU A 9 -8.47 -0.36 -2.31
CA LEU A 9 -7.30 0.50 -2.50
C LEU A 9 -7.20 1.55 -1.40
N LYS A 10 -8.32 2.21 -1.04
CA LYS A 10 -8.38 3.16 0.08
C LYS A 10 -8.02 2.55 1.43
N ARG A 11 -8.39 1.29 1.67
CA ARG A 11 -7.99 0.60 2.93
C ARG A 11 -6.50 0.33 2.97
N LEU A 12 -5.93 -0.13 1.85
CA LEU A 12 -4.49 -0.38 1.76
C LEU A 12 -3.69 0.93 1.86
N GLU A 13 -4.20 2.01 1.30
CA GLU A 13 -3.63 3.36 1.42
C GLU A 13 -3.61 3.82 2.89
N GLN A 14 -4.76 3.77 3.58
CA GLN A 14 -4.85 4.12 5.01
C GLN A 14 -3.93 3.27 5.89
N GLU A 15 -3.80 1.98 5.59
CA GLU A 15 -2.90 1.09 6.31
C GLU A 15 -1.43 1.44 6.06
N GLY A 16 -1.06 1.73 4.80
CA GLY A 16 0.26 2.20 4.42
C GLY A 16 0.64 3.51 5.12
N GLU A 17 -0.26 4.50 5.10
CA GLU A 17 -0.07 5.78 5.80
C GLU A 17 0.14 5.59 7.30
N ARG A 18 -0.67 4.74 7.94
CA ARG A 18 -0.53 4.45 9.38
C ARG A 18 0.84 3.85 9.69
N LYS A 19 1.28 2.85 8.91
CA LYS A 19 2.60 2.20 9.10
C LYS A 19 3.74 3.18 8.88
N VAL A 20 3.66 4.05 7.88
CA VAL A 20 4.66 5.11 7.68
C VAL A 20 4.68 6.09 8.86
N ALA A 21 3.52 6.50 9.37
CA ALA A 21 3.45 7.36 10.54
C ALA A 21 4.05 6.70 11.80
N GLU A 22 3.84 5.41 12.00
CA GLU A 22 4.47 4.62 13.07
C GLU A 22 6.00 4.63 12.93
N LEU A 23 6.54 4.35 11.73
CA LEU A 23 7.99 4.41 11.47
C LEU A 23 8.59 5.79 11.74
N ILE A 24 7.87 6.86 11.38
CA ILE A 24 8.29 8.25 11.66
C ILE A 24 8.35 8.49 13.17
N ASN A 25 7.31 8.07 13.91
CA ASN A 25 7.25 8.24 15.36
C ASN A 25 8.34 7.44 16.09
N GLU A 26 8.67 6.25 15.59
CA GLU A 26 9.74 5.40 16.13
C GLU A 26 11.14 5.83 15.66
N ASN A 27 11.21 6.77 14.71
CA ASN A 27 12.45 7.23 14.08
C ASN A 27 13.24 6.10 13.40
N THR A 28 12.51 5.12 12.83
CA THR A 28 13.03 3.91 12.17
C THR A 28 12.86 3.93 10.65
N VAL A 29 12.51 5.10 10.08
CA VAL A 29 12.31 5.26 8.64
C VAL A 29 13.60 4.95 7.88
N SER A 30 13.51 3.96 7.00
CA SER A 30 14.55 3.60 6.05
C SER A 30 13.93 3.20 4.71
N GLU A 31 14.72 3.22 3.65
CA GLU A 31 14.28 2.75 2.32
C GLU A 31 13.73 1.32 2.41
N GLN A 32 14.40 0.42 3.14
CA GLN A 32 13.97 -0.96 3.30
C GLN A 32 12.58 -1.04 3.97
N THR A 33 12.37 -0.32 5.07
CA THR A 33 11.06 -0.32 5.77
C THR A 33 9.93 0.24 4.92
N LEU A 34 10.22 1.24 4.07
CA LEU A 34 9.24 1.77 3.13
C LEU A 34 8.94 0.77 1.99
N MET A 35 9.97 0.11 1.47
CA MET A 35 9.81 -0.94 0.47
C MET A 35 9.03 -2.14 1.01
N ASP A 36 9.21 -2.48 2.28
CA ASP A 36 8.46 -3.56 2.93
C ASP A 36 6.97 -3.22 3.01
N ILE A 37 6.59 -1.99 3.38
CA ILE A 37 5.19 -1.52 3.37
C ILE A 37 4.58 -1.61 1.96
N ILE A 38 5.30 -1.11 0.95
CA ILE A 38 4.84 -1.15 -0.44
C ILE A 38 4.64 -2.60 -0.92
N ASN A 39 5.60 -3.49 -0.62
CA ASN A 39 5.53 -4.89 -0.99
C ASN A 39 4.38 -5.62 -0.28
N GLU A 40 4.13 -5.31 0.99
CA GLU A 40 3.02 -5.85 1.75
C GLU A 40 1.68 -5.46 1.12
N GLY A 41 1.49 -4.18 0.77
CA GLY A 41 0.29 -3.71 0.07
C GLY A 41 0.09 -4.41 -1.27
N ASN A 42 1.16 -4.60 -2.06
CA ASN A 42 1.11 -5.32 -3.34
C ASN A 42 0.79 -6.81 -3.16
N ASN A 43 1.32 -7.46 -2.13
CA ASN A 43 0.99 -8.86 -1.82
C ASN A 43 -0.46 -9.02 -1.37
N ALA A 44 -0.97 -8.09 -0.54
CA ALA A 44 -2.37 -8.07 -0.12
C ALA A 44 -3.31 -7.89 -1.32
N PHE A 45 -2.98 -6.95 -2.22
CA PHE A 45 -3.71 -6.76 -3.47
C PHE A 45 -3.71 -8.03 -4.33
N LYS A 46 -2.53 -8.64 -4.52
CA LYS A 46 -2.37 -9.86 -5.31
C LYS A 46 -3.14 -11.04 -4.74
N SER A 47 -3.19 -11.19 -3.42
CA SER A 47 -3.95 -12.24 -2.77
C SER A 47 -5.45 -12.16 -3.05
N VAL A 48 -5.98 -10.95 -3.26
CA VAL A 48 -7.42 -10.72 -3.51
C VAL A 48 -7.74 -10.74 -5.00
N HIS A 49 -6.87 -10.16 -5.84
CA HIS A 49 -7.15 -9.94 -7.26
C HIS A 49 -6.45 -10.93 -8.19
N GLY A 50 -5.58 -11.81 -7.67
CA GLY A 50 -4.84 -12.80 -8.46
C GLY A 50 -3.77 -12.20 -9.39
N ARG A 51 -3.52 -10.89 -9.31
CA ARG A 51 -2.52 -10.17 -10.11
C ARG A 51 -1.82 -9.10 -9.27
N ASN A 52 -0.63 -8.69 -9.70
CA ASN A 52 0.04 -7.53 -9.10
C ASN A 52 -0.75 -6.23 -9.40
N MET A 53 -0.53 -5.21 -8.60
CA MET A 53 -1.02 -3.86 -8.91
C MET A 53 -0.41 -3.37 -10.23
N THR A 54 -1.21 -2.67 -11.02
CA THR A 54 -0.73 -1.93 -12.18
C THR A 54 0.00 -0.67 -11.75
N TYR A 55 0.78 -0.08 -12.65
CA TYR A 55 1.42 1.20 -12.40
C TYR A 55 0.41 2.31 -12.05
N ALA A 56 -0.77 2.32 -12.68
CA ALA A 56 -1.81 3.31 -12.40
C ALA A 56 -2.33 3.19 -10.95
N GLU A 57 -2.61 1.96 -10.50
CA GLU A 57 -3.07 1.69 -9.12
C GLU A 57 -1.98 2.01 -8.09
N MET A 58 -0.72 1.66 -8.38
CA MET A 58 0.41 2.03 -7.52
C MET A 58 0.60 3.55 -7.43
N ARG A 59 0.47 4.26 -8.56
CA ARG A 59 0.59 5.72 -8.59
C ARG A 59 -0.57 6.41 -7.88
N GLU A 60 -1.77 5.86 -7.97
CA GLU A 60 -2.93 6.39 -7.24
C GLU A 60 -2.76 6.27 -5.73
N MET A 61 -2.11 5.19 -5.25
CA MET A 61 -1.90 4.96 -3.83
C MET A 61 -0.62 5.60 -3.25
N TYR A 62 0.45 5.69 -4.04
CA TYR A 62 1.80 6.01 -3.54
C TYR A 62 2.51 7.14 -4.31
N GLY A 63 1.92 7.67 -5.40
CA GLY A 63 2.56 8.66 -6.29
C GLY A 63 1.93 10.04 -6.23
#